data_AF-A0A1M7U5V7-F1
#
_entry.id   AF-A0A1M7U5V7-F1
#
_cell.length_a   1.000
_cell.length_b   1.000
_cell.length_c   1.000
_cell.angle_alpha   90.00
_cell.angle_beta   90.00
_cell.angle_gamma   90.00
#
_symmetry.space_group_name_H-M   'P 1'
#
loop_
_entity.id
_entity.type
_entity.pdbx_description
1 polymer ?
#
loop_
_entity_poly.entity_id
_entity_poly.type
_entity_poly.pdbx_seq_one_letter_code
_entity_poly.pdbx_strand_id
1 'polypeptide(L)'
;MMEWSVPEEKRDSLSLLLEESALKGSKRKTRYPNHRFLGILCSYFPEELIMAFGLEPLRLLPDSAQRTPAELPPFSCSLARGILDMELQGRWEDLLGVGFVHTCDTMQCLSGIWEFAGKQNIINMVPPVMLKAAGANQYYQEEAKRAWEQLQRLTGHEPTEESLREAIRLCRRIREKVNEVEELRGKLPSPLTAALLRAGQLMPRAIYAEVLDEVLPELYARAEESGSRARLMVTGAVLENDHLYAMIEELGGRVVVDDTCTGYRHYSGPPMEESSDPWYDLVKRYEDMPPCPCKNQSLNARLEYLGNLASRRQVEGAVLVIRKYCEPHAWDAVPLAETLQNRGVRTLVLELEGADVGGQERTRLQAFLESILENRSSDSEGRAQA
;
A
#
# COMPACT_ATOMS: atom_id res chain seq x y z
N MET A 1 2.66 -5.27 -23.41
CA MET A 1 2.99 -3.82 -23.38
C MET A 1 1.97 -3.12 -24.27
N MET A 2 0.84 -2.69 -23.71
CA MET A 2 -0.15 -1.88 -24.45
C MET A 2 0.38 -0.45 -24.48
N GLU A 3 0.76 0.05 -25.66
CA GLU A 3 1.16 1.44 -25.85
C GLU A 3 -0.04 2.35 -25.61
N TRP A 4 -0.04 3.00 -24.45
CA TRP A 4 -0.81 4.21 -24.17
C TRP A 4 -0.28 5.33 -25.09
N SER A 5 -1.05 5.74 -26.09
CA SER A 5 -0.73 6.92 -26.91
C SER A 5 -1.16 8.20 -26.20
N VAL A 6 -0.20 8.82 -25.52
CA VAL A 6 -0.39 10.09 -24.76
C VAL A 6 -0.03 11.30 -25.64
N PRO A 7 -0.84 12.38 -25.66
CA PRO A 7 -0.50 13.64 -26.35
C PRO A 7 0.78 14.30 -25.81
N GLU A 8 1.56 14.92 -26.70
CA GLU A 8 2.99 15.19 -26.52
C GLU A 8 3.35 16.25 -25.44
N GLU A 9 2.44 17.17 -25.10
CA GLU A 9 2.69 18.22 -24.09
C GLU A 9 2.31 17.83 -22.64
N LYS A 10 1.45 16.82 -22.46
CA LYS A 10 1.07 16.26 -21.14
C LYS A 10 1.77 14.93 -20.83
N ARG A 11 2.68 14.53 -21.71
CA ARG A 11 3.44 13.27 -21.66
C ARG A 11 4.38 13.19 -20.46
N ASP A 12 4.71 14.30 -19.81
CA ASP A 12 5.72 14.34 -18.74
C ASP A 12 5.17 13.86 -17.39
N SER A 13 4.08 14.47 -16.88
CA SER A 13 3.59 14.24 -15.51
C SER A 13 3.03 12.84 -15.26
N LEU A 14 2.21 12.30 -16.17
CA LEU A 14 1.70 10.93 -16.03
C LEU A 14 2.83 9.90 -16.18
N SER A 15 3.70 10.08 -17.18
CA SER A 15 4.83 9.17 -17.39
C SER A 15 5.78 9.19 -16.20
N LEU A 16 6.01 10.37 -15.59
CA LEU A 16 6.79 10.50 -14.37
C LEU A 16 6.24 9.60 -13.25
N LEU A 17 4.93 9.64 -12.97
CA LEU A 17 4.33 8.77 -11.94
C LEU A 17 4.52 7.28 -12.25
N LEU A 18 4.31 6.89 -13.52
CA LEU A 18 4.48 5.51 -13.95
C LEU A 18 5.94 5.05 -13.82
N GLU A 19 6.89 5.92 -14.18
CA GLU A 19 8.31 5.66 -14.04
C GLU A 19 8.74 5.58 -12.57
N GLU A 20 8.27 6.48 -11.70
CA GLU A 20 8.56 6.42 -10.26
C GLU A 20 8.09 5.10 -9.64
N SER A 21 6.87 4.67 -10.00
CA SER A 21 6.33 3.37 -9.60
C SER A 21 7.22 2.21 -10.06
N ALA A 22 7.68 2.23 -11.31
CA ALA A 22 8.51 1.18 -11.89
C ALA A 22 9.95 1.17 -11.31
N LEU A 23 10.51 2.34 -11.04
CA LEU A 23 11.87 2.51 -10.53
C LEU A 23 11.99 2.13 -9.05
N LYS A 24 10.90 2.14 -8.28
CA LYS A 24 10.89 1.78 -6.85
C LYS A 24 11.94 2.57 -6.04
N GLY A 25 12.13 3.84 -6.37
CA GLY A 25 13.12 4.71 -5.74
C GLY A 25 14.59 4.35 -6.04
N SER A 26 14.89 3.43 -6.95
CA SER A 26 16.27 3.02 -7.29
C SER A 26 17.12 4.14 -7.92
N LYS A 27 16.48 5.18 -8.48
CA LYS A 27 17.13 6.36 -9.09
C LYS A 27 16.93 7.65 -8.28
N ARG A 28 16.51 7.54 -7.01
CA ARG A 28 16.22 8.69 -6.13
C ARG A 28 17.35 9.70 -6.05
N LYS A 29 18.62 9.27 -5.93
CA LYS A 29 19.81 10.15 -5.89
C LYS A 29 19.91 11.06 -7.12
N THR A 30 19.63 10.51 -8.29
CA THR A 30 19.76 11.25 -9.55
C THR A 30 18.53 12.08 -9.87
N ARG A 31 17.34 11.63 -9.47
CA ARG A 31 16.08 12.36 -9.71
C ARG A 31 15.85 13.48 -8.73
N TYR A 32 16.23 13.28 -7.48
CA TYR A 32 15.98 14.19 -6.36
C TYR A 32 17.29 14.49 -5.63
N PRO A 33 18.30 15.08 -6.29
CA PRO A 33 19.65 15.24 -5.73
C PRO A 33 19.70 16.12 -4.47
N ASN A 34 18.69 16.97 -4.28
CA ASN A 34 18.57 17.86 -3.13
C ASN A 34 17.70 17.28 -2.01
N HIS A 35 17.12 16.10 -2.19
CA HIS A 35 16.28 15.44 -1.20
C HIS A 35 17.04 14.33 -0.50
N ARG A 36 16.78 14.18 0.80
CA ARG A 36 17.32 13.10 1.63
C ARG A 36 16.18 12.20 2.06
N PHE A 37 16.39 10.89 1.94
CA PHE A 37 15.33 9.92 2.13
C PHE A 37 15.46 9.14 3.44
N LEU A 38 14.34 8.75 4.01
CA LEU A 38 14.24 7.80 5.12
C LEU A 38 13.32 6.64 4.74
N GLY A 39 13.85 5.43 4.80
CA GLY A 39 13.10 4.23 4.39
C GLY A 39 12.00 3.87 5.39
N ILE A 40 10.84 3.38 4.93
CA ILE A 40 9.79 2.84 5.78
C ILE A 40 9.26 1.52 5.21
N LEU A 41 8.97 0.55 6.08
CA LEU A 41 8.50 -0.78 5.66
C LEU A 41 6.97 -0.94 5.76
N CYS A 42 6.28 -0.10 6.54
CA CYS A 42 4.87 -0.31 6.86
C CYS A 42 4.09 1.00 6.92
N SER A 43 2.81 0.97 6.56
CA SER A 43 1.91 2.14 6.57
C SER A 43 1.59 2.68 7.95
N TYR A 44 1.95 1.97 9.03
CA TYR A 44 1.77 2.45 10.40
C TYR A 44 2.97 3.25 10.92
N PHE A 45 4.04 3.41 10.13
CA PHE A 45 5.08 4.39 10.44
C PHE A 45 4.59 5.78 9.98
N PRO A 46 4.50 6.78 10.86
CA PRO A 46 3.99 8.08 10.48
C PRO A 46 4.94 8.83 9.54
N GLU A 47 4.53 9.02 8.30
CA GLU A 47 5.37 9.67 7.29
C GLU A 47 5.46 11.17 7.51
N GLU A 48 4.46 11.75 8.16
CA GLU A 48 4.43 13.14 8.59
C GLU A 48 5.60 13.44 9.55
N LEU A 49 6.00 12.48 10.40
CA LEU A 49 7.17 12.65 11.27
C LEU A 49 8.45 12.80 10.46
N ILE A 50 8.61 12.06 9.36
CA ILE A 50 9.80 12.15 8.51
C ILE A 50 9.83 13.49 7.79
N MET A 51 8.68 13.88 7.24
CA MET A 51 8.51 15.12 6.49
C MET A 51 8.73 16.37 7.35
N ALA A 52 8.33 16.34 8.62
CA ALA A 52 8.57 17.45 9.54
C ALA A 52 10.06 17.78 9.71
N PHE A 53 10.97 16.82 9.48
CA PHE A 53 12.43 17.04 9.51
C PHE A 53 13.02 17.43 8.15
N GLY A 54 12.18 17.74 7.15
CA GLY A 54 12.62 18.04 5.79
C GLY A 54 13.21 16.82 5.06
N LEU A 55 12.82 15.61 5.47
CA LEU A 55 13.21 14.36 4.84
C LEU A 55 12.06 13.82 3.99
N GLU A 56 12.38 12.99 3.00
CA GLU A 56 11.41 12.31 2.18
C GLU A 56 11.24 10.85 2.63
N PRO A 57 10.03 10.41 3.01
CA PRO A 57 9.83 9.01 3.29
C PRO A 57 10.03 8.17 2.02
N LEU A 58 10.46 6.92 2.14
CA LEU A 58 10.58 6.02 0.99
C LEU A 58 10.04 4.65 1.37
N ARG A 59 8.97 4.19 0.72
CA ARG A 59 8.55 2.80 0.89
C ARG A 59 9.62 1.88 0.34
N LEU A 60 10.19 1.05 1.21
CA LEU A 60 11.15 0.03 0.77
C LEU A 60 10.39 -1.13 0.13
N LEU A 61 10.66 -1.37 -1.15
CA LEU A 61 10.09 -2.47 -1.93
C LEU A 61 11.24 -3.33 -2.46
N PRO A 62 11.17 -4.66 -2.32
CA PRO A 62 12.20 -5.53 -2.85
C PRO A 62 12.16 -5.59 -4.38
N ASP A 63 13.32 -5.90 -4.96
CA ASP A 63 13.43 -6.37 -6.34
C ASP A 63 12.80 -7.78 -6.47
N SER A 64 12.61 -8.25 -7.70
CA SER A 64 12.02 -9.57 -7.96
C SER A 64 12.90 -10.76 -7.53
N ALA A 65 14.15 -10.51 -7.11
CA ALA A 65 15.07 -11.57 -6.72
C ALA A 65 14.60 -12.29 -5.45
N GLN A 66 14.46 -13.62 -5.52
CA GLN A 66 14.00 -14.45 -4.40
C GLN A 66 15.16 -14.99 -3.55
N ARG A 67 16.12 -14.13 -3.20
CA ARG A 67 17.22 -14.53 -2.29
C ARG A 67 16.75 -14.52 -0.85
N THR A 68 17.29 -15.45 -0.07
CA THR A 68 17.08 -15.50 1.39
C THR A 68 18.40 -15.19 2.06
N PRO A 69 18.53 -14.02 2.72
CA PRO A 69 19.69 -13.70 3.54
C PRO A 69 19.93 -14.78 4.60
N ALA A 70 21.20 -15.07 4.90
CA ALA A 70 21.57 -16.11 5.88
C ALA A 70 21.18 -15.71 7.32
N GLU A 71 20.99 -14.42 7.55
CA GLU A 71 20.58 -13.78 8.79
C GLU A 71 19.10 -14.04 9.11
N LEU A 72 18.31 -14.46 8.12
CA LEU A 72 16.89 -14.75 8.28
C LEU A 72 16.60 -16.24 8.23
N PRO A 73 15.68 -16.75 9.07
CA PRO A 73 15.12 -18.07 8.88
C PRO A 73 14.48 -18.20 7.49
N PRO A 74 14.55 -19.39 6.85
CA PRO A 74 14.01 -19.58 5.50
C PRO A 74 12.50 -19.40 5.40
N PHE A 75 11.80 -19.52 6.52
CA PHE A 75 10.36 -19.28 6.65
C PHE A 75 10.01 -17.81 6.96
N SER A 76 10.93 -16.87 6.76
CA SER A 76 10.61 -15.43 6.89
C SER A 76 9.85 -14.93 5.67
N CYS A 77 8.93 -13.97 5.88
CA CYS A 77 8.10 -13.45 4.81
C CYS A 77 8.93 -12.92 3.62
N SER A 78 8.43 -13.13 2.39
CA SER A 78 9.18 -12.77 1.17
C SER A 78 9.56 -11.29 1.09
N LEU A 79 8.75 -10.40 1.67
CA LEU A 79 9.04 -8.97 1.74
C LEU A 79 10.29 -8.68 2.60
N ALA A 80 10.36 -9.25 3.81
CA ALA A 80 11.49 -9.07 4.71
C ALA A 80 12.79 -9.62 4.12
N ARG A 81 12.71 -10.81 3.51
CA ARG A 81 13.85 -11.44 2.83
C ARG A 81 14.42 -10.54 1.74
N GLY A 82 13.57 -10.04 0.85
CA GLY A 82 14.02 -9.20 -0.27
C GLY A 82 14.57 -7.85 0.17
N ILE A 83 13.94 -7.18 1.16
CA ILE A 83 14.40 -5.86 1.62
C ILE A 83 15.74 -5.97 2.36
N LEU A 84 15.93 -7.01 3.19
CA LEU A 84 17.21 -7.27 3.86
C LEU A 84 18.31 -7.67 2.86
N ASP A 85 18.00 -8.50 1.85
CA ASP A 85 18.95 -8.82 0.78
C ASP A 85 19.50 -7.55 0.11
N MET A 86 18.62 -6.59 -0.18
CA MET A 86 19.00 -5.30 -0.75
C MET A 86 19.85 -4.46 0.22
N GLU A 87 19.58 -4.50 1.52
CA GLU A 87 20.41 -3.82 2.53
C GLU A 87 21.83 -4.38 2.59
N LEU A 88 21.97 -5.71 2.62
CA LEU A 88 23.27 -6.38 2.68
C LEU A 88 24.12 -6.10 1.44
N GLN A 89 23.46 -5.83 0.30
CA GLN A 89 24.10 -5.37 -0.95
C GLN A 89 24.40 -3.87 -0.98
N GLY A 90 24.02 -3.10 0.05
CA GLY A 90 24.24 -1.66 0.11
C GLY A 90 23.28 -0.84 -0.77
N ARG A 91 22.13 -1.39 -1.18
CA ARG A 91 21.17 -0.69 -2.05
C ARG A 91 20.47 0.48 -1.36
N TRP A 92 20.55 0.55 -0.04
CA TRP A 92 19.98 1.60 0.80
C TRP A 92 21.04 2.50 1.45
N GLU A 93 22.30 2.41 1.02
CA GLU A 93 23.45 3.09 1.65
C GLU A 93 23.29 4.61 1.81
N ASP A 94 22.44 5.23 1.00
CA ASP A 94 22.19 6.65 0.93
C ASP A 94 20.96 7.14 1.67
N LEU A 95 20.18 6.22 2.23
CA LEU A 95 19.14 6.61 3.15
C LEU A 95 19.80 7.20 4.40
N LEU A 96 19.09 8.07 5.09
CA LEU A 96 19.54 8.55 6.40
C LEU A 96 19.33 7.46 7.48
N GLY A 97 18.32 6.63 7.27
CA GLY A 97 17.97 5.51 8.12
C GLY A 97 16.71 4.83 7.63
N VAL A 98 16.23 3.88 8.43
CA VAL A 98 15.04 3.07 8.15
C VAL A 98 14.13 3.04 9.38
N GLY A 99 12.87 3.42 9.18
CA GLY A 99 11.80 3.35 10.16
C GLY A 99 11.15 1.97 10.19
N PHE A 100 11.21 1.34 11.36
CA PHE A 100 10.56 0.07 11.66
C PHE A 100 9.35 0.29 12.57
N VAL A 101 8.29 -0.46 12.28
CA VAL A 101 7.15 -0.58 13.18
C VAL A 101 6.90 -2.02 13.54
N HIS A 102 6.69 -2.27 14.82
CA HIS A 102 6.37 -3.59 15.34
C HIS A 102 4.89 -3.91 15.07
N THR A 103 4.60 -4.28 13.82
CA THR A 103 3.24 -4.69 13.40
C THR A 103 3.07 -6.21 13.36
N CYS A 104 4.07 -6.95 12.92
CA CYS A 104 4.08 -8.41 12.96
C CYS A 104 5.44 -8.90 13.45
N ASP A 105 5.49 -10.17 13.86
CA ASP A 105 6.69 -10.80 14.43
C ASP A 105 7.90 -10.68 13.48
N THR A 106 7.69 -10.90 12.18
CA THR A 106 8.77 -10.74 11.19
C THR A 106 9.34 -9.31 11.19
N MET A 107 8.50 -8.26 11.18
CA MET A 107 8.98 -6.87 11.16
C MET A 107 9.63 -6.46 12.49
N GLN A 108 9.12 -6.98 13.61
CA GLN A 108 9.71 -6.79 14.93
C GLN A 108 11.12 -7.38 14.98
N CYS A 109 11.28 -8.65 14.62
CA CYS A 109 12.58 -9.33 14.62
C CYS A 109 13.53 -8.73 13.58
N LEU A 110 13.02 -8.30 12.41
CA LEU A 110 13.83 -7.72 11.36
C LEU A 110 14.55 -6.46 11.83
N SER A 111 13.94 -5.62 12.68
CA SER A 111 14.60 -4.43 13.21
C SER A 111 15.91 -4.76 13.95
N GLY A 112 15.91 -5.74 14.85
CA GLY A 112 17.09 -6.16 15.59
C GLY A 112 18.13 -6.88 14.72
N ILE A 113 17.67 -7.66 13.73
CA ILE A 113 18.57 -8.24 12.71
C ILE A 113 19.23 -7.13 11.90
N TRP A 114 18.48 -6.07 11.58
CA TRP A 114 18.98 -4.91 10.84
C TRP A 114 20.03 -4.14 11.63
N GLU A 115 19.88 -3.97 12.94
CA GLU A 115 20.91 -3.35 13.78
C GLU A 115 22.22 -4.14 13.77
N PHE A 116 22.14 -5.47 13.69
CA PHE A 116 23.31 -6.33 13.73
C PHE A 116 23.99 -6.50 12.36
N ALA A 117 23.20 -6.69 11.30
CA ALA A 117 23.70 -7.07 9.97
C ALA A 117 23.62 -5.93 8.94
N GLY A 118 22.74 -4.96 9.16
CA GLY A 118 22.57 -3.80 8.29
C GLY A 118 23.64 -2.74 8.51
N LYS A 119 23.58 -1.71 7.66
CA LYS A 119 24.46 -0.53 7.68
C LYS A 119 23.71 0.74 8.04
N GLN A 120 22.40 0.77 7.81
CA GLN A 120 21.57 1.94 8.06
C GLN A 120 21.23 2.13 9.54
N ASN A 121 21.13 3.38 9.97
CA ASN A 121 20.52 3.73 11.25
C ASN A 121 19.05 3.30 11.25
N ILE A 122 18.53 2.91 12.41
CA ILE A 122 17.12 2.54 12.53
C ILE A 122 16.36 3.45 13.48
N ILE A 123 15.06 3.59 13.22
CA ILE A 123 14.11 4.22 14.13
C ILE A 123 13.03 3.20 14.41
N ASN A 124 12.88 2.81 15.67
CA ASN A 124 11.85 1.88 16.08
C ASN A 124 10.66 2.62 16.66
N MET A 125 9.47 2.11 16.34
CA MET A 125 8.23 2.55 16.95
C MET A 125 7.31 1.34 17.17
N VAL A 126 6.66 1.26 18.34
CA VAL A 126 5.81 0.14 18.72
C VAL A 126 4.36 0.61 18.83
N PRO A 127 3.60 0.70 17.71
CA PRO A 127 2.21 1.12 17.76
C PRO A 127 1.35 0.11 18.52
N PRO A 128 0.27 0.55 19.21
CA PRO A 128 -0.58 -0.36 19.96
C PRO A 128 -1.17 -1.44 19.05
N VAL A 129 -1.35 -2.66 19.58
CA VAL A 129 -2.01 -3.74 18.84
C VAL A 129 -3.51 -3.49 18.76
N MET A 130 -4.12 -3.08 19.87
CA MET A 130 -5.53 -2.65 19.93
C MET A 130 -5.64 -1.14 19.79
N LEU A 131 -5.86 -0.65 18.57
CA LEU A 131 -5.85 0.79 18.26
C LEU A 131 -6.97 1.59 18.95
N LYS A 132 -8.05 0.91 19.36
CA LYS A 132 -9.24 1.53 19.99
C LYS A 132 -9.39 1.20 21.47
N ALA A 133 -8.42 0.54 22.09
CA ALA A 133 -8.45 0.28 23.53
C ALA A 133 -8.32 1.60 24.32
N ALA A 134 -8.84 1.62 25.55
CA ALA A 134 -8.67 2.77 26.44
C ALA A 134 -7.17 3.08 26.63
N GLY A 135 -6.78 4.33 26.41
CA GLY A 135 -5.39 4.79 26.49
C GLY A 135 -4.51 4.46 25.28
N ALA A 136 -4.99 3.70 24.29
CA ALA A 136 -4.20 3.34 23.10
C ALA A 136 -3.73 4.57 22.31
N ASN A 137 -4.61 5.56 22.14
CA ASN A 137 -4.28 6.81 21.48
C ASN A 137 -3.10 7.52 22.15
N GLN A 138 -3.19 7.74 23.47
CA GLN A 138 -2.15 8.40 24.25
C GLN A 138 -0.83 7.64 24.20
N TYR A 139 -0.87 6.31 24.34
CA TYR A 139 0.31 5.46 24.20
C TYR A 139 0.96 5.64 22.81
N TYR A 140 0.15 5.66 21.75
CA TYR A 140 0.67 5.83 20.39
C TYR A 140 1.27 7.23 20.19
N GLN A 141 0.70 8.27 20.79
CA GLN A 141 1.29 9.62 20.75
C GLN A 141 2.69 9.62 21.39
N GLU A 142 2.86 8.95 22.53
CA GLU A 142 4.16 8.86 23.19
C GLU A 142 5.17 8.04 22.37
N GLU A 143 4.74 6.98 21.70
CA GLU A 143 5.59 6.24 20.76
C GLU A 143 6.00 7.09 19.54
N ALA A 144 5.10 7.91 19.01
CA ALA A 144 5.41 8.85 17.94
C ALA A 144 6.40 9.93 18.39
N LYS A 145 6.27 10.45 19.63
CA LYS A 145 7.23 11.39 20.22
C LYS A 145 8.59 10.75 20.45
N ARG A 146 8.67 9.48 20.84
CA ARG A 146 9.94 8.74 20.92
C ARG A 146 10.60 8.56 19.55
N ALA A 147 9.82 8.33 18.50
CA ALA A 147 10.34 8.30 17.13
C ALA A 147 10.83 9.67 16.69
N TRP A 148 10.13 10.74 17.07
CA TRP A 148 10.56 12.13 16.86
C TRP A 148 11.90 12.42 17.53
N GLU A 149 12.09 12.05 18.79
CA GLU A 149 13.37 12.21 19.49
C GLU A 149 14.52 11.42 18.83
N GLN A 150 14.23 10.22 18.30
CA GLN A 150 15.20 9.44 17.53
C GLN A 150 15.58 10.18 16.22
N LEU A 151 14.60 10.76 15.52
CA LEU A 151 14.83 11.59 14.33
C LEU A 151 15.65 12.84 14.66
N GLN A 152 15.39 13.51 15.79
CA GLN A 152 16.20 14.66 16.24
C GLN A 152 17.66 14.27 16.43
N ARG A 153 17.93 13.15 17.11
CA ARG A 153 19.31 12.66 17.28
C ARG A 153 19.97 12.28 15.96
N LEU A 154 19.23 11.65 15.06
CA LEU A 154 19.74 11.20 13.77
C LEU A 154 20.03 12.35 12.80
N THR A 155 19.19 13.38 12.81
CA THR A 155 19.30 14.53 11.89
C THR A 155 20.14 15.68 12.45
N GLY A 156 20.25 15.79 13.78
CA GLY A 156 20.78 16.97 14.44
C GLY A 156 19.89 18.21 14.29
N HIS A 157 18.64 18.04 13.84
CA HIS A 157 17.66 19.10 13.64
C HIS A 157 16.51 18.96 14.63
N GLU A 158 15.97 20.09 15.08
CA GLU A 158 14.81 20.16 15.95
C GLU A 158 13.70 20.90 15.21
N PRO A 159 12.71 20.18 14.65
CA PRO A 159 11.61 20.82 13.96
C PRO A 159 10.62 21.42 14.93
N THR A 160 9.76 22.29 14.41
CA THR A 160 8.69 22.91 15.20
C THR A 160 7.42 22.07 15.15
N GLU A 161 6.49 22.32 16.07
CA GLU A 161 5.15 21.76 16.00
C GLU A 161 4.42 22.19 14.70
N GLU A 162 4.67 23.41 14.20
CA GLU A 162 4.11 23.85 12.92
C GLU A 162 4.64 23.03 11.74
N SER A 163 5.91 22.62 11.77
CA SER A 163 6.49 21.72 10.76
C SER A 163 5.76 20.37 10.71
N LEU A 164 5.33 19.85 11.87
CA LEU A 164 4.48 18.66 11.93
C LEU A 164 3.08 18.92 11.38
N ARG A 165 2.46 20.07 11.70
CA ARG A 165 1.15 20.46 11.14
C ARG A 165 1.19 20.57 9.63
N GLU A 166 2.21 21.21 9.07
CA GLU A 166 2.41 21.34 7.63
C GLU A 166 2.53 19.98 6.95
N ALA A 167 3.30 19.05 7.54
CA ALA A 167 3.40 17.68 7.06
C ALA A 167 2.04 16.95 7.09
N ILE A 168 1.28 17.06 8.19
CA ILE A 168 -0.07 16.49 8.32
C ILE A 168 -1.01 17.05 7.25
N ARG A 169 -1.00 18.37 7.02
CA ARG A 169 -1.82 19.03 6.00
C ARG A 169 -1.46 18.54 4.59
N LEU A 170 -0.16 18.40 4.29
CA LEU A 170 0.29 17.88 2.99
C LEU A 170 -0.16 16.44 2.77
N CYS A 171 0.06 15.55 3.74
CA CYS A 171 -0.41 14.17 3.66
C CYS A 171 -1.93 14.08 3.58
N ARG A 172 -2.69 14.93 4.30
CA ARG A 172 -4.15 15.03 4.17
C ARG A 172 -4.57 15.39 2.74
N ARG A 173 -3.99 16.45 2.17
CA ARG A 173 -4.24 16.87 0.79
C ARG A 173 -3.94 15.77 -0.23
N ILE A 174 -2.84 15.04 -0.04
CA ILE A 174 -2.50 13.89 -0.90
C ILE A 174 -3.58 12.82 -0.81
N ARG A 175 -4.03 12.47 0.40
CA ARG A 175 -5.08 11.46 0.62
C ARG A 175 -6.41 11.87 -0.03
N GLU A 176 -6.77 13.14 0.03
CA GLU A 176 -7.97 13.68 -0.64
C GLU A 176 -7.90 13.47 -2.17
N LYS A 177 -6.77 13.84 -2.80
CA LYS A 177 -6.56 13.64 -4.25
C LYS A 177 -6.50 12.17 -4.65
N VAL A 178 -5.87 11.33 -3.85
CA VAL A 178 -5.86 9.88 -4.09
C VAL A 178 -7.27 9.31 -3.99
N ASN A 179 -8.13 9.83 -3.11
CA ASN A 179 -9.53 9.41 -3.07
C ASN A 179 -10.26 9.75 -4.38
N GLU A 180 -9.95 10.88 -5.03
CA GLU A 180 -10.49 11.19 -6.37
C GLU A 180 -10.09 10.12 -7.40
N VAL A 181 -8.82 9.68 -7.38
CA VAL A 181 -8.36 8.55 -8.22
C VAL A 181 -9.08 7.25 -7.86
N GLU A 182 -9.27 6.96 -6.57
CA GLU A 182 -9.96 5.76 -6.10
C GLU A 182 -11.44 5.71 -6.49
N GLU A 183 -12.11 6.86 -6.62
CA GLU A 183 -13.48 6.95 -7.15
C GLU A 183 -13.52 6.64 -8.65
N LEU A 184 -12.44 6.92 -9.38
CA LEU A 184 -12.27 6.56 -10.79
C LEU A 184 -11.76 5.13 -11.01
N ARG A 185 -11.28 4.42 -9.98
CA ARG A 185 -10.61 3.11 -10.10
C ARG A 185 -11.36 2.09 -10.96
N GLY A 186 -12.69 2.01 -10.82
CA GLY A 186 -13.49 1.08 -11.63
C GLY A 186 -13.52 1.42 -13.13
N LYS A 187 -13.17 2.65 -13.48
CA LYS A 187 -13.21 3.22 -14.83
C LYS A 187 -11.82 3.40 -15.45
N LEU A 188 -10.77 3.20 -14.66
CA LEU A 188 -9.38 3.28 -15.10
C LEU A 188 -8.74 1.89 -15.15
N PRO A 189 -7.73 1.67 -16.02
CA PRO A 189 -6.96 0.44 -15.97
C PRO A 189 -6.39 0.16 -14.58
N SER A 190 -6.52 -1.08 -14.14
CA SER A 190 -6.07 -1.56 -12.84
C SER A 190 -4.57 -1.36 -12.63
N PRO A 191 -3.69 -1.66 -13.62
CA PRO A 191 -2.25 -1.43 -13.48
C PRO A 191 -1.90 0.05 -13.31
N LEU A 192 -2.56 0.91 -14.09
CA LEU A 192 -2.40 2.36 -14.00
C LEU A 192 -2.72 2.86 -12.59
N THR A 193 -3.90 2.52 -12.07
CA THR A 193 -4.32 2.99 -10.75
C THR A 193 -3.37 2.51 -9.65
N ALA A 194 -2.94 1.24 -9.71
CA ALA A 194 -1.96 0.70 -8.79
C ALA A 194 -0.61 1.43 -8.87
N ALA A 195 -0.15 1.76 -10.09
CA ALA A 195 1.09 2.50 -10.29
C ALA A 195 1.02 3.94 -9.76
N LEU A 196 -0.07 4.67 -10.03
CA LEU A 196 -0.28 6.03 -9.54
C LEU A 196 -0.23 6.13 -8.01
N LEU A 197 -0.88 5.19 -7.31
CA LEU A 197 -0.87 5.15 -5.85
C LEU A 197 0.49 4.74 -5.29
N ARG A 198 1.19 3.80 -5.94
CA ARG A 198 2.52 3.38 -5.51
C ARG A 198 3.56 4.49 -5.67
N ALA A 199 3.48 5.28 -6.75
CA ALA A 199 4.39 6.40 -7.02
C ALA A 199 4.46 7.38 -5.83
N GLY A 200 3.32 7.71 -5.21
CA GLY A 200 3.27 8.61 -4.04
C GLY A 200 3.98 8.10 -2.79
N GLN A 201 4.30 6.81 -2.74
CA GLN A 201 5.10 6.20 -1.67
C GLN A 201 6.61 6.14 -2.00
N LEU A 202 7.00 6.50 -3.23
CA LEU A 202 8.34 6.28 -3.78
C LEU A 202 9.09 7.57 -4.17
N MET A 203 8.39 8.71 -4.17
CA MET A 203 8.93 10.02 -4.55
C MET A 203 8.61 11.08 -3.47
N PRO A 204 9.20 12.29 -3.56
CA PRO A 204 8.89 13.38 -2.65
C PRO A 204 7.40 13.74 -2.60
N ARG A 205 6.83 13.91 -1.40
CA ARG A 205 5.36 14.09 -1.23
C ARG A 205 4.85 15.35 -1.91
N ALA A 206 5.59 16.45 -1.80
CA ALA A 206 5.21 17.72 -2.40
C ALA A 206 5.12 17.61 -3.93
N ILE A 207 6.15 17.00 -4.55
CA ILE A 207 6.18 16.77 -6.00
C ILE A 207 5.05 15.82 -6.41
N TYR A 208 4.84 14.72 -5.68
CA TYR A 208 3.72 13.82 -5.96
C TYR A 208 2.36 14.54 -5.95
N ALA A 209 2.13 15.40 -4.95
CA ALA A 209 0.89 16.14 -4.84
C ALA A 209 0.64 17.09 -6.01
N GLU A 210 1.69 17.76 -6.52
CA GLU A 210 1.61 18.66 -7.67
C GLU A 210 1.38 17.87 -8.98
N VAL A 211 2.19 16.83 -9.22
CA VAL A 211 2.08 15.98 -10.40
C VAL A 211 0.71 15.29 -10.46
N LEU A 212 0.15 14.88 -9.32
CA LEU A 212 -1.18 14.27 -9.28
C LEU A 212 -2.28 15.27 -9.65
N ASP A 213 -2.17 16.56 -9.29
CA ASP A 213 -3.12 17.61 -9.73
C ASP A 213 -3.13 17.76 -11.24
N GLU A 214 -1.96 17.72 -11.86
CA GLU A 214 -1.81 17.87 -13.30
C GLU A 214 -2.42 16.68 -14.05
N VAL A 215 -2.33 15.49 -13.47
CA VAL A 215 -2.77 14.23 -14.07
C VAL A 215 -4.28 13.99 -13.87
N LEU A 216 -4.88 14.45 -12.76
CA LEU A 216 -6.29 14.21 -12.43
C LEU A 216 -7.28 14.58 -13.57
N PRO A 217 -7.20 15.77 -14.21
CA PRO A 217 -8.09 16.11 -15.32
C PRO A 217 -8.02 15.14 -16.50
N GLU A 218 -6.83 14.61 -16.79
CA GLU A 218 -6.66 13.59 -17.83
C GLU A 218 -7.29 12.25 -17.43
N LEU A 219 -7.17 11.85 -16.16
CA LEU A 219 -7.81 10.64 -15.64
C LEU A 219 -9.34 10.74 -15.73
N TYR A 220 -9.91 11.89 -15.36
CA TYR A 220 -11.35 12.15 -15.52
C TYR A 220 -11.80 12.04 -16.97
N ALA A 221 -11.04 12.61 -17.91
CA ALA A 221 -11.38 12.58 -19.32
C ALA A 221 -11.30 11.18 -19.94
N ARG A 222 -10.44 10.30 -19.40
CA ARG A 222 -10.24 8.91 -19.86
C ARG A 222 -11.04 7.87 -19.08
N ALA A 223 -11.77 8.27 -18.05
CA ALA A 223 -12.54 7.35 -17.23
C ALA A 223 -13.70 6.77 -18.05
N GLU A 224 -13.60 5.47 -18.36
CA GLU A 224 -14.60 4.74 -19.14
C GLU A 224 -15.10 3.53 -18.34
N GLU A 225 -16.40 3.24 -18.44
CA GLU A 225 -16.98 2.07 -17.79
C GLU A 225 -16.25 0.79 -18.23
N SER A 226 -15.98 -0.10 -17.28
CA SER A 226 -15.21 -1.33 -17.51
C SER A 226 -15.89 -2.36 -18.42
N GLY A 227 -17.06 -2.05 -18.98
CA GLY A 227 -17.86 -2.93 -19.82
C GLY A 227 -18.20 -4.24 -19.12
N SER A 228 -17.99 -5.35 -19.82
CA SER A 228 -18.29 -6.71 -19.35
C SER A 228 -17.22 -7.32 -18.42
N ARG A 229 -16.24 -6.55 -17.94
CA ARG A 229 -15.19 -7.07 -17.05
C ARG A 229 -15.74 -7.51 -15.69
N ALA A 230 -15.16 -8.56 -15.11
CA ALA A 230 -15.47 -9.00 -13.75
C ALA A 230 -14.89 -8.01 -12.73
N ARG A 231 -15.71 -7.53 -11.80
CA ARG A 231 -15.31 -6.54 -10.79
C ARG A 231 -14.64 -7.23 -9.62
N LEU A 232 -13.35 -6.98 -9.46
CA LEU A 232 -12.52 -7.67 -8.47
C LEU A 232 -12.08 -6.78 -7.31
N MET A 233 -12.02 -7.37 -6.12
CA MET A 233 -11.23 -6.90 -4.99
C MET A 233 -9.90 -7.62 -4.99
N VAL A 234 -8.80 -6.89 -4.81
CA VAL A 234 -7.51 -7.45 -4.41
C VAL A 234 -7.26 -7.02 -2.97
N THR A 235 -6.92 -7.97 -2.10
CA THR A 235 -6.59 -7.69 -0.69
C THR A 235 -5.32 -8.44 -0.30
N GLY A 236 -4.40 -7.78 0.40
CA GLY A 236 -3.12 -8.37 0.77
C GLY A 236 -2.22 -7.40 1.53
N ALA A 237 -0.94 -7.77 1.66
CA ALA A 237 0.09 -6.95 2.27
C ALA A 237 0.60 -5.89 1.27
N VAL A 238 1.87 -5.95 0.87
CA VAL A 238 2.51 -5.10 -0.13
C VAL A 238 2.50 -5.80 -1.49
N LEU A 239 2.18 -5.06 -2.57
CA LEU A 239 2.38 -5.50 -3.95
C LEU A 239 3.39 -4.57 -4.64
N GLU A 240 4.53 -5.14 -5.00
CA GLU A 240 5.72 -4.39 -5.41
C GLU A 240 5.65 -3.85 -6.84
N ASN A 241 4.86 -4.47 -7.71
CA ASN A 241 4.67 -4.07 -9.11
C ASN A 241 3.19 -4.20 -9.51
N ASP A 242 2.88 -3.79 -10.73
CA ASP A 242 1.54 -3.81 -11.32
C ASP A 242 1.25 -5.10 -12.12
N HIS A 243 2.14 -6.10 -12.10
CA HIS A 243 2.03 -7.31 -12.93
C HIS A 243 0.78 -8.14 -12.63
N LEU A 244 0.41 -8.30 -11.35
CA LEU A 244 -0.83 -9.01 -10.96
C LEU A 244 -2.06 -8.29 -11.51
N TYR A 245 -2.10 -6.96 -11.44
CA TYR A 245 -3.21 -6.16 -11.95
C TYR A 245 -3.31 -6.28 -13.47
N ALA A 246 -2.17 -6.30 -14.16
CA ALA A 246 -2.13 -6.45 -15.62
C ALA A 246 -2.66 -7.83 -16.03
N MET A 247 -2.20 -8.89 -15.36
CA MET A 247 -2.69 -10.25 -15.57
C MET A 247 -4.20 -10.38 -15.33
N ILE A 248 -4.72 -9.75 -14.26
CA ILE A 248 -6.16 -9.70 -13.99
C ILE A 248 -6.92 -9.05 -15.16
N GLU A 249 -6.43 -7.94 -15.70
CA GLU A 249 -7.09 -7.27 -16.83
C GLU A 249 -7.02 -8.08 -18.13
N GLU A 250 -5.88 -8.70 -18.42
CA GLU A 250 -5.73 -9.58 -19.59
C GLU A 250 -6.74 -10.74 -19.57
N LEU A 251 -7.08 -11.22 -18.37
CA LEU A 251 -8.02 -12.32 -18.16
C LEU A 251 -9.48 -11.87 -18.02
N GLY A 252 -9.80 -10.60 -18.30
CA GLY A 252 -11.18 -10.09 -18.31
C GLY A 252 -11.67 -9.54 -16.97
N GLY A 253 -10.79 -9.33 -15.99
CA GLY A 253 -11.11 -8.62 -14.74
C GLY A 253 -10.91 -7.12 -14.81
N ARG A 254 -11.39 -6.41 -13.76
CA ARG A 254 -11.09 -5.01 -13.42
C ARG A 254 -11.03 -4.90 -11.90
N VAL A 255 -9.92 -4.43 -11.35
CA VAL A 255 -9.75 -4.26 -9.89
C VAL A 255 -10.44 -2.99 -9.44
N VAL A 256 -11.59 -3.12 -8.78
CA VAL A 256 -12.43 -2.01 -8.29
C VAL A 256 -12.15 -1.68 -6.82
N VAL A 257 -11.42 -2.54 -6.11
CA VAL A 257 -10.89 -2.35 -4.75
C VAL A 257 -9.50 -2.95 -4.64
N ASP A 258 -8.55 -2.21 -4.07
CA ASP A 258 -7.16 -2.63 -3.86
C ASP A 258 -6.75 -2.43 -2.39
N ASP A 259 -7.24 -3.29 -1.50
CA ASP A 259 -6.88 -3.28 -0.07
C ASP A 259 -5.47 -3.85 0.15
N THR A 260 -4.45 -3.08 -0.23
CA THR A 260 -3.03 -3.37 -0.02
C THR A 260 -2.32 -2.20 0.65
N CYS A 261 -1.19 -2.48 1.30
CA CYS A 261 -0.32 -1.46 1.92
C CYS A 261 0.31 -0.49 0.91
N THR A 262 0.31 -0.86 -0.38
CA THR A 262 0.78 -0.02 -1.51
C THR A 262 -0.37 0.67 -2.26
N GLY A 263 -1.62 0.33 -1.94
CA GLY A 263 -2.82 0.86 -2.58
C GLY A 263 -3.75 1.56 -1.59
N TYR A 264 -5.03 1.24 -1.67
CA TYR A 264 -6.13 1.90 -0.96
C TYR A 264 -5.89 2.04 0.55
N ARG A 265 -5.33 1.01 1.21
CA ARG A 265 -5.14 0.99 2.66
C ARG A 265 -4.21 2.11 3.15
N HIS A 266 -3.22 2.49 2.35
CA HIS A 266 -2.25 3.51 2.75
C HIS A 266 -2.89 4.90 2.81
N TYR A 267 -3.75 5.22 1.85
CA TYR A 267 -4.30 6.57 1.69
C TYR A 267 -5.65 6.78 2.36
N SER A 268 -6.52 5.78 2.32
CA SER A 268 -7.91 5.91 2.76
C SER A 268 -8.05 6.11 4.26
N GLY A 269 -9.19 6.69 4.66
CA GLY A 269 -9.56 6.99 6.03
C GLY A 269 -10.71 8.00 6.05
N PRO A 270 -11.38 8.19 7.19
CA PRO A 270 -12.39 9.24 7.31
C PRO A 270 -11.75 10.63 7.15
N PRO A 271 -12.51 11.63 6.68
CA PRO A 271 -12.08 13.02 6.75
C PRO A 271 -11.90 13.40 8.22
N MET A 272 -10.88 14.22 8.50
CA MET A 272 -10.56 14.68 9.84
C MET A 272 -10.44 16.19 9.84
N GLU A 273 -11.15 16.83 10.76
CA GLU A 273 -10.95 18.25 11.06
C GLU A 273 -9.60 18.43 11.76
N GLU A 274 -8.95 19.57 11.52
CA GLU A 274 -7.73 19.91 12.23
C GLU A 274 -8.05 20.28 13.67
N SER A 275 -7.34 19.66 14.62
CA SER A 275 -7.46 19.98 16.03
C SER A 275 -6.32 20.89 16.52
N SER A 276 -6.45 21.38 17.74
CA SER A 276 -5.38 22.13 18.39
C SER A 276 -4.17 21.27 18.76
N ASP A 277 -4.24 19.93 18.69
CA ASP A 277 -3.14 19.03 19.04
C ASP A 277 -2.72 18.19 17.81
N PRO A 278 -1.56 18.47 17.20
CA PRO A 278 -1.14 17.77 16.00
C PRO A 278 -0.71 16.33 16.28
N TRP A 279 -0.33 15.99 17.52
CA TRP A 279 -0.03 14.62 17.90
C TRP A 279 -1.30 13.78 17.95
N TYR A 280 -2.39 14.36 18.45
CA TYR A 280 -3.71 13.73 18.37
C TYR A 280 -4.11 13.49 16.91
N ASP A 281 -4.01 14.52 16.04
CA ASP A 281 -4.38 14.41 14.62
C ASP A 281 -3.54 13.35 13.89
N LEU A 282 -2.23 13.33 14.15
CA LEU A 282 -1.31 12.33 13.62
C LEU A 282 -1.78 10.91 13.97
N VAL A 283 -1.94 10.62 15.26
CA VAL A 283 -2.29 9.27 15.73
C VAL A 283 -3.68 8.87 15.29
N LYS A 284 -4.64 9.79 15.37
CA LYS A 284 -6.04 9.54 15.01
C LYS A 284 -6.17 9.06 13.55
N ARG A 285 -5.34 9.58 12.64
CA ARG A 285 -5.25 9.09 11.26
C ARG A 285 -4.80 7.63 11.16
N TYR A 286 -3.88 7.17 11.98
CA TYR A 286 -3.43 5.76 11.97
C TYR A 286 -4.40 4.83 12.69
N GLU A 287 -5.19 5.34 13.63
CA GLU A 287 -6.26 4.54 14.23
C GLU A 287 -7.43 4.29 13.29
N ASP A 288 -7.77 5.28 12.47
CA ASP A 288 -8.98 5.28 11.63
C ASP A 288 -8.73 4.84 10.18
N MET A 289 -7.47 4.57 9.80
CA MET A 289 -7.15 3.99 8.50
C MET A 289 -7.77 2.59 8.34
N PRO A 290 -7.95 2.08 7.10
CA PRO A 290 -8.54 0.77 6.89
C PRO A 290 -7.80 -0.32 7.68
N PRO A 291 -8.53 -1.20 8.39
CA PRO A 291 -7.92 -2.15 9.32
C PRO A 291 -6.92 -3.08 8.63
N CYS A 292 -5.72 -3.25 9.21
CA CYS A 292 -4.72 -4.23 8.79
C CYS A 292 -4.87 -5.50 9.65
N PRO A 293 -4.62 -6.72 9.15
CA PRO A 293 -4.74 -7.93 9.98
C PRO A 293 -3.75 -7.96 11.16
N CYS A 294 -2.71 -7.12 11.13
CA CYS A 294 -1.77 -6.92 12.23
C CYS A 294 -2.29 -6.00 13.35
N LYS A 295 -3.44 -5.34 13.15
CA LYS A 295 -3.99 -4.35 14.08
C LYS A 295 -5.45 -4.63 14.37
N ASN A 296 -5.79 -4.60 15.64
CA ASN A 296 -7.12 -4.94 16.11
C ASN A 296 -7.87 -3.65 16.49
N GLN A 297 -9.10 -3.52 15.98
CA GLN A 297 -10.07 -2.54 16.46
C GLN A 297 -11.19 -3.26 17.22
N SER A 298 -11.70 -4.34 16.64
CA SER A 298 -12.55 -5.35 17.27
C SER A 298 -12.39 -6.69 16.52
N LEU A 299 -12.91 -7.79 17.10
CA LEU A 299 -12.77 -9.15 16.54
C LEU A 299 -13.10 -9.24 15.04
N ASN A 300 -14.17 -8.56 14.59
CA ASN A 300 -14.66 -8.63 13.21
C ASN A 300 -14.48 -7.33 12.42
N ALA A 301 -13.84 -6.29 12.98
CA ALA A 301 -13.78 -4.96 12.37
C ALA A 301 -13.27 -5.00 10.91
N ARG A 302 -12.19 -5.75 10.66
CA ARG A 302 -11.62 -5.89 9.31
C ARG A 302 -12.55 -6.64 8.36
N LEU A 303 -13.16 -7.73 8.82
CA LEU A 303 -14.08 -8.56 8.04
C LEU A 303 -15.31 -7.75 7.62
N GLU A 304 -15.92 -7.02 8.56
CA GLU A 304 -17.06 -6.15 8.30
C GLU A 304 -16.68 -4.99 7.39
N TYR A 305 -15.53 -4.35 7.64
CA TYR A 305 -15.03 -3.25 6.81
C TYR A 305 -14.88 -3.67 5.35
N LEU A 306 -14.18 -4.79 5.08
CA LEU A 306 -13.95 -5.29 3.73
C LEU A 306 -15.22 -5.85 3.10
N GLY A 307 -16.06 -6.54 3.86
CA GLY A 307 -17.37 -6.99 3.38
C GLY A 307 -18.25 -5.81 2.95
N ASN A 308 -18.28 -4.73 3.72
CA ASN A 308 -19.04 -3.52 3.40
C ASN A 308 -18.43 -2.77 2.22
N LEU A 309 -17.10 -2.73 2.11
CA LEU A 309 -16.40 -2.16 0.96
C LEU A 309 -16.68 -2.94 -0.32
N ALA A 310 -16.67 -4.28 -0.25
CA ALA A 310 -17.02 -5.16 -1.36
C ALA A 310 -18.45 -4.90 -1.86
N SER A 311 -19.41 -4.82 -0.94
CA SER A 311 -20.81 -4.51 -1.29
C SER A 311 -20.95 -3.13 -1.94
N ARG A 312 -20.34 -2.07 -1.34
CA ARG A 312 -20.40 -0.70 -1.87
C ARG A 312 -19.78 -0.57 -3.26
N ARG A 313 -18.68 -1.29 -3.51
CA ARG A 313 -17.96 -1.26 -4.79
C ARG A 313 -18.43 -2.35 -5.75
N GLN A 314 -19.52 -3.07 -5.44
CA GLN A 314 -20.13 -4.10 -6.27
C GLN A 314 -19.10 -5.12 -6.76
N VAL A 315 -18.33 -5.66 -5.82
CA VAL A 315 -17.32 -6.69 -6.09
C VAL A 315 -18.01 -8.02 -6.35
N GLU A 316 -17.56 -8.76 -7.36
CA GLU A 316 -18.06 -10.09 -7.72
C GLU A 316 -17.07 -11.19 -7.36
N GLY A 317 -15.78 -10.86 -7.40
CA GLY A 317 -14.70 -11.75 -7.00
C GLY A 317 -13.65 -11.06 -6.13
N ALA A 318 -13.06 -11.77 -5.18
CA ALA A 318 -11.96 -11.28 -4.37
C ALA A 318 -10.73 -12.18 -4.50
N VAL A 319 -9.59 -11.60 -4.82
CA VAL A 319 -8.27 -12.25 -4.81
C VAL A 319 -7.58 -11.89 -3.50
N LEU A 320 -7.51 -12.86 -2.59
CA LEU A 320 -6.86 -12.73 -1.28
C LEU A 320 -5.41 -13.15 -1.45
N VAL A 321 -4.52 -12.15 -1.55
CA VAL A 321 -3.11 -12.35 -1.79
C VAL A 321 -2.38 -12.56 -0.47
N ILE A 322 -1.75 -13.74 -0.35
CA ILE A 322 -0.85 -14.07 0.76
C ILE A 322 0.57 -14.00 0.22
N ARG A 323 1.39 -13.11 0.78
CA ARG A 323 2.84 -13.19 0.55
C ARG A 323 3.34 -14.43 1.27
N LYS A 324 4.13 -15.28 0.63
CA LYS A 324 4.67 -16.50 1.24
C LYS A 324 5.28 -16.19 2.61
N TYR A 325 4.82 -16.93 3.62
CA TYR A 325 5.12 -16.74 5.04
C TYR A 325 4.69 -15.40 5.66
N CYS A 326 3.66 -14.76 5.13
CA CYS A 326 3.00 -13.64 5.80
C CYS A 326 1.87 -14.19 6.68
N GLU A 327 2.19 -14.45 7.94
CA GLU A 327 1.28 -15.10 8.88
C GLU A 327 0.01 -14.27 9.12
N PRO A 328 0.05 -12.94 9.36
CA PRO A 328 -1.16 -12.17 9.63
C PRO A 328 -2.18 -12.24 8.49
N HIS A 329 -1.73 -12.16 7.24
CA HIS A 329 -2.61 -12.30 6.07
C HIS A 329 -3.07 -13.74 5.85
N ALA A 330 -2.26 -14.75 6.20
CA ALA A 330 -2.68 -16.15 6.14
C ALA A 330 -3.77 -16.47 7.18
N TRP A 331 -3.64 -15.95 8.41
CA TRP A 331 -4.67 -16.06 9.46
C TRP A 331 -5.98 -15.35 9.07
N ASP A 332 -5.87 -14.17 8.46
CA ASP A 332 -7.02 -13.36 8.01
C ASP A 332 -7.75 -13.97 6.80
N ALA A 333 -7.04 -14.72 5.94
CA ALA A 333 -7.58 -15.14 4.65
C ALA A 333 -8.81 -16.07 4.75
N VAL A 334 -8.82 -17.00 5.70
CA VAL A 334 -9.93 -17.95 5.87
C VAL A 334 -11.22 -17.24 6.30
N PRO A 335 -11.29 -16.55 7.47
CA PRO A 335 -12.52 -15.88 7.89
C PRO A 335 -12.94 -14.75 6.94
N LEU A 336 -11.98 -14.08 6.28
CA LEU A 336 -12.30 -13.08 5.26
C LEU A 336 -12.94 -13.71 4.01
N ALA A 337 -12.41 -14.84 3.54
CA ALA A 337 -12.99 -15.55 2.40
C ALA A 337 -14.43 -15.99 2.71
N GLU A 338 -14.67 -16.59 3.88
CA GLU A 338 -16.00 -16.99 4.33
C GLU A 338 -16.96 -15.78 4.41
N THR A 339 -16.50 -14.67 4.99
CA THR A 339 -17.31 -13.44 5.09
C THR A 339 -17.71 -12.90 3.72
N LEU A 340 -16.80 -12.91 2.76
CA LEU A 340 -17.05 -12.44 1.39
C LEU A 340 -17.97 -13.41 0.62
N GLN A 341 -17.76 -14.72 0.75
CA GLN A 341 -18.61 -15.74 0.15
C GLN A 341 -20.05 -15.67 0.67
N ASN A 342 -20.22 -15.48 1.97
CA ASN A 342 -21.54 -15.27 2.60
C ASN A 342 -22.26 -14.02 2.07
N ARG A 343 -21.53 -13.09 1.45
CA ARG A 343 -22.06 -11.89 0.77
C ARG A 343 -22.17 -12.05 -0.74
N GLY A 344 -22.02 -13.27 -1.26
CA GLY A 344 -22.11 -13.57 -2.70
C GLY A 344 -20.86 -13.25 -3.51
N VAL A 345 -19.74 -12.92 -2.87
CA VAL A 345 -18.46 -12.65 -3.54
C VAL A 345 -17.66 -13.94 -3.67
N ARG A 346 -17.30 -14.34 -4.89
CA ARG A 346 -16.39 -15.48 -5.10
C ARG A 346 -14.99 -15.14 -4.63
N THR A 347 -14.23 -16.10 -4.11
CA THR A 347 -12.90 -15.83 -3.55
C THR A 347 -11.83 -16.76 -4.09
N LEU A 348 -10.64 -16.22 -4.35
CA LEU A 348 -9.43 -16.98 -4.65
C LEU A 348 -8.34 -16.58 -3.66
N VAL A 349 -7.83 -17.54 -2.89
CA VAL A 349 -6.61 -17.33 -2.09
C VAL A 349 -5.39 -17.61 -2.96
N LEU A 350 -4.58 -16.58 -3.22
CA LEU A 350 -3.40 -16.67 -4.09
C LEU A 350 -2.15 -16.41 -3.25
N GLU A 351 -1.31 -17.42 -3.10
CA GLU A 351 0.00 -17.25 -2.46
C GLU A 351 1.03 -16.80 -3.50
N LEU A 352 1.81 -15.76 -3.17
CA LEU A 352 2.88 -15.23 -4.02
C LEU A 352 4.23 -15.30 -3.31
N GLU A 353 5.23 -15.82 -4.00
CA GLU A 353 6.63 -15.73 -3.61
C GLU A 353 7.35 -14.69 -4.47
N GLY A 354 7.80 -13.59 -3.87
CA GLY A 354 8.42 -12.50 -4.63
C GLY A 354 7.42 -11.64 -5.42
N ALA A 355 7.94 -10.66 -6.13
CA ALA A 355 7.14 -9.61 -6.76
C ALA A 355 6.40 -10.05 -8.03
N ASP A 356 6.88 -11.08 -8.73
CA ASP A 356 6.38 -11.45 -10.04
C ASP A 356 5.32 -12.55 -9.99
N VAL A 357 4.37 -12.46 -10.93
CA VAL A 357 3.34 -13.48 -11.17
C VAL A 357 3.71 -14.29 -12.41
N GLY A 358 3.51 -15.60 -12.37
CA GLY A 358 3.89 -16.53 -13.43
C GLY A 358 2.73 -17.33 -14.00
N GLY A 359 3.06 -18.44 -14.68
CA GLY A 359 2.08 -19.30 -15.34
C GLY A 359 1.13 -20.02 -14.38
N GLN A 360 1.59 -20.31 -13.15
CA GLN A 360 0.76 -20.93 -12.12
C GLN A 360 -0.33 -19.97 -11.65
N GLU A 361 0.03 -18.73 -11.34
CA GLU A 361 -0.90 -17.67 -10.95
C GLU A 361 -1.89 -17.40 -12.08
N ARG A 362 -1.40 -17.31 -13.33
CA ARG A 362 -2.23 -17.09 -14.51
C ARG A 362 -3.31 -18.16 -14.66
N THR A 363 -2.94 -19.44 -14.60
CA THR A 363 -3.90 -20.54 -14.76
C THR A 363 -4.99 -20.50 -13.69
N ARG A 364 -4.61 -20.22 -12.43
CA ARG A 364 -5.56 -20.13 -11.31
C ARG A 364 -6.50 -18.93 -11.44
N LEU A 365 -5.96 -17.77 -11.82
CA LEU A 365 -6.76 -16.56 -12.06
C LEU A 365 -7.70 -16.71 -13.25
N GLN A 366 -7.25 -17.36 -14.32
CA GLN A 366 -8.05 -17.62 -15.51
C GLN A 366 -9.28 -18.46 -15.15
N ALA A 367 -9.09 -19.62 -14.52
CA ALA A 367 -10.19 -20.48 -14.11
C ALA A 367 -11.14 -19.76 -13.13
N PHE A 368 -10.60 -18.95 -12.22
CA PHE A 368 -11.40 -18.15 -11.29
C PHE A 368 -12.28 -17.11 -12.02
N LEU A 369 -11.72 -16.36 -12.96
CA LEU A 369 -12.42 -15.34 -13.73
C LEU A 369 -13.44 -15.92 -14.70
N GLU A 370 -13.10 -17.00 -15.42
CA GLU A 370 -14.02 -17.75 -16.28
C GLU A 370 -15.26 -18.17 -15.49
N SER A 371 -15.06 -18.71 -14.28
CA SER A 371 -16.17 -19.11 -13.41
C SER A 371 -17.13 -17.96 -13.06
N ILE A 372 -16.61 -16.73 -12.89
CA ILE A 372 -17.44 -15.54 -12.58
C ILE A 372 -18.18 -15.08 -13.83
N LEU A 373 -17.50 -15.07 -14.97
CA LEU A 373 -18.06 -14.58 -16.24
C LEU A 373 -19.14 -15.50 -16.80
N GLU A 374 -18.96 -16.82 -16.72
CA GLU A 374 -19.95 -17.81 -17.18
C GLU A 374 -21.27 -17.74 -16.40
N ASN A 375 -21.19 -17.53 -15.07
CA ASN A 375 -22.37 -17.36 -14.22
C ASN A 375 -23.26 -16.18 -14.64
N ARG A 376 -22.66 -15.10 -15.16
CA ARG A 376 -23.45 -13.95 -15.64
C ARG A 376 -24.30 -14.34 -16.85
N SER A 377 -23.76 -15.18 -17.72
CA SER A 377 -24.46 -15.67 -18.90
C SER A 377 -25.69 -16.49 -18.51
N SER A 378 -25.55 -17.41 -17.54
CA SER A 378 -26.67 -18.23 -17.07
C SER A 378 -27.77 -17.43 -16.37
N ASP A 379 -27.41 -16.41 -15.57
CA ASP A 379 -28.38 -15.54 -14.90
C ASP A 379 -29.12 -14.62 -15.88
N SER A 380 -28.46 -14.22 -16.97
CA SER A 380 -29.06 -13.39 -18.03
C SER A 380 -30.04 -14.20 -18.90
N GLU A 381 -29.74 -15.45 -19.20
CA GLU A 381 -30.62 -16.35 -19.96
C GLU A 381 -31.86 -16.77 -19.14
N GLY A 382 -31.69 -17.03 -17.83
CA GLY A 382 -32.80 -17.35 -16.93
C GLY A 382 -33.79 -16.19 -16.73
N ARG A 383 -33.32 -14.93 -16.81
CA ARG A 383 -34.18 -13.73 -16.74
C ARG A 383 -34.81 -13.34 -18.08
N ALA A 384 -34.23 -13.76 -19.21
CA ALA A 384 -34.83 -13.53 -20.52
C ALA A 384 -35.92 -14.56 -20.88
N GLN A 385 -35.95 -15.70 -20.16
CA GLN A 385 -36.92 -16.78 -20.34
C GLN A 385 -38.09 -16.76 -19.32
N ALA A 386 -38.04 -15.87 -18.32
CA ALA A 386 -39.09 -15.63 -17.33
C ALA A 386 -39.81 -14.31 -17.64
#